data_AF-A0A0S7EX03-F1
#
_entry.id   AF-A0A0S7EX03-F1
#
_cell.length_a   1.000
_cell.length_b   1.000
_cell.length_c   1.000
_cell.angle_alpha   90.00
_cell.angle_beta   90.00
_cell.angle_gamma   90.00
#
_symmetry.space_group_name_H-M   'P 1'
#
loop_
_entity.id
_entity.type
_entity.pdbx_description
1 polymer ?
#
loop_
_entity_poly.entity_id
_entity_poly.type
_entity_poly.pdbx_seq_one_letter_code
_entity_poly.pdbx_strand_id
1 'polypeptide(L)'
;ILLFDAHKLEISDEFSEAIGALKGNEDKLRVVLNKADMVGTQQLMRVYGALMWSLGKVFGTPEVLRVYIGSFWSEPLLVPDNRKLFELEEEDLFADIQNLPRNAALRKLNDLVKRARLVRVHAHIISYLKQEMPSVFRKDNKKKHLIHELPVIFSKIQLQHNISAGDFPDCAKMQEQLMAHDFTKFKSLKPNLMAALDELLSSDIAKLMPLLRQEELEAGDQPGVQGGAFLGGRAGPFTEGDPFAEENGEEREEDEDWVVTKDKPKYDEIFYNLAPNEGKLSGTKAKDWMVSTRLPNSVLGRIWKLSDVDRDGMLDDEEFALASHLIEVKLEGHGLPPELPSRLIPPSKRRQKGSDA
;
A
#
# COMPACT_ATOMS: atom_id res chain seq x y z
N ILE A 1 -12.06 6.96 4.88
CA ILE A 1 -10.77 7.56 4.47
C ILE A 1 -10.26 8.42 5.62
N LEU A 2 -9.04 8.19 6.09
CA LEU A 2 -8.36 9.01 7.10
C LEU A 2 -7.30 9.84 6.38
N LEU A 3 -7.36 11.17 6.48
CA LEU A 3 -6.45 12.08 5.79
C LEU A 3 -5.41 12.63 6.76
N PHE A 4 -4.15 12.59 6.34
CA PHE A 4 -3.01 13.20 7.04
C PHE A 4 -2.27 14.14 6.09
N ASP A 5 -1.82 15.28 6.58
CA ASP A 5 -1.06 16.25 5.78
C ASP A 5 0.44 15.98 5.94
N ALA A 6 1.15 15.71 4.84
CA ALA A 6 2.58 15.43 4.87
C ALA A 6 3.43 16.63 5.28
N HIS A 7 2.94 17.85 5.05
CA HIS A 7 3.63 19.08 5.40
C HIS A 7 3.51 19.40 6.90
N LYS A 8 2.39 19.02 7.53
CA LYS A 8 2.09 19.25 8.95
C LYS A 8 1.45 18.02 9.58
N LEU A 9 2.24 16.96 9.74
CA LEU A 9 1.78 15.75 10.39
C LEU A 9 1.58 16.01 11.88
N GLU A 10 0.32 16.13 12.30
CA GLU A 10 -0.10 16.21 13.69
C GLU A 10 -1.17 15.16 13.95
N ILE A 11 -0.96 14.34 14.99
CA ILE A 11 -1.89 13.31 15.43
C ILE A 11 -2.25 13.65 16.87
N SER A 12 -3.39 14.32 17.06
CA SER A 12 -3.84 14.73 18.39
C SER A 12 -4.38 13.55 19.19
N ASP A 13 -4.54 13.76 20.51
CA ASP A 13 -5.15 12.77 21.40
C ASP A 13 -6.60 12.51 21.01
N GLU A 14 -7.36 13.55 20.65
CA GLU A 14 -8.76 13.40 20.19
C GLU A 14 -8.84 12.60 18.89
N PHE A 15 -7.89 12.81 17.98
CA PHE A 15 -7.84 12.05 16.74
C PHE A 15 -7.49 10.59 16.99
N SER A 16 -6.58 10.33 17.93
CA SER A 16 -6.23 8.98 18.37
C SER A 16 -7.43 8.26 19.00
N GLU A 17 -8.24 8.96 19.81
CA GLU A 17 -9.48 8.42 20.38
C GLU A 17 -10.52 8.12 19.29
N ALA A 18 -10.68 9.03 18.33
CA ALA A 18 -11.58 8.83 17.20
C ALA A 18 -11.18 7.62 16.33
N ILE A 19 -9.89 7.45 16.07
CA ILE A 19 -9.35 6.28 15.37
C ILE A 19 -9.57 5.01 16.21
N GLY A 20 -9.36 5.08 17.53
CA GLY A 20 -9.61 3.97 18.45
C GLY A 20 -11.05 3.46 18.42
N ALA A 21 -12.03 4.36 18.18
CA ALA A 21 -13.43 3.98 18.00
C ALA A 21 -13.70 3.16 16.72
N LEU A 22 -12.77 3.16 15.75
CA LEU A 22 -12.87 2.40 14.50
C LEU A 22 -12.24 1.00 14.61
N LYS A 23 -11.70 0.63 15.77
CA LYS A 23 -11.14 -0.70 16.02
C LYS A 23 -12.13 -1.82 15.71
N GLY A 24 -11.66 -2.90 15.08
CA GLY A 24 -12.47 -3.99 14.53
C GLY A 24 -13.05 -3.72 13.13
N ASN A 25 -12.82 -2.53 12.56
CA ASN A 25 -13.20 -2.16 11.18
C ASN A 25 -12.00 -1.68 10.36
N GLU A 26 -10.80 -2.11 10.72
CA GLU A 26 -9.53 -1.76 10.09
C GLU A 26 -9.56 -2.05 8.58
N ASP A 27 -10.25 -3.13 8.17
CA ASP A 27 -10.44 -3.56 6.78
C ASP A 27 -11.14 -2.51 5.90
N LYS A 28 -11.90 -1.60 6.51
CA LYS A 28 -12.64 -0.52 5.82
C LYS A 28 -11.88 0.80 5.79
N LEU A 29 -10.74 0.86 6.48
CA LEU A 29 -9.95 2.08 6.56
C LEU A 29 -9.03 2.19 5.35
N ARG A 30 -8.91 3.42 4.86
CA ARG A 30 -7.97 3.82 3.82
C ARG A 30 -7.29 5.06 4.36
N VAL A 31 -5.99 4.97 4.61
CA VAL A 31 -5.21 6.09 5.13
C VAL A 31 -4.61 6.81 3.94
N VAL A 32 -4.69 8.13 3.90
CA VAL A 32 -4.16 8.94 2.81
C VAL A 32 -3.20 9.96 3.39
N LEU A 33 -1.94 9.90 2.98
CA LEU A 33 -0.93 10.90 3.29
C LEU A 33 -0.93 11.93 2.15
N ASN A 34 -1.72 12.97 2.34
CA ASN A 34 -2.00 14.02 1.37
C ASN A 34 -0.91 15.11 1.38
N LYS A 35 -0.85 15.91 0.30
CA LYS A 35 0.12 17.01 0.10
C LYS A 35 1.57 16.55 0.18
N ALA A 36 1.84 15.33 -0.26
CA ALA A 36 3.18 14.73 -0.26
C ALA A 36 4.17 15.48 -1.17
N ASP A 37 3.66 16.22 -2.16
CA ASP A 37 4.45 17.09 -3.05
C ASP A 37 4.98 18.38 -2.38
N MET A 38 4.49 18.74 -1.19
CA MET A 38 4.98 19.91 -0.44
C MET A 38 6.30 19.65 0.29
N VAL A 39 6.79 18.41 0.28
CA VAL A 39 8.00 17.97 1.00
C VAL A 39 8.91 17.16 0.08
N GLY A 40 10.23 17.28 0.27
CA GLY A 40 11.20 16.47 -0.47
C GLY A 40 11.17 14.99 -0.04
N THR A 41 11.70 14.10 -0.88
CA THR A 41 11.63 12.64 -0.70
C THR A 41 12.10 12.15 0.67
N GLN A 42 13.22 12.66 1.18
CA GLN A 42 13.72 12.24 2.50
C GLN A 42 12.78 12.64 3.64
N GLN A 43 12.19 13.85 3.58
CA GLN A 43 11.24 14.30 4.58
C GLN A 43 9.95 13.50 4.50
N LEU A 44 9.48 13.20 3.28
CA LEU A 44 8.32 12.35 3.05
C LEU A 44 8.47 10.97 3.71
N MET A 45 9.63 10.32 3.56
CA MET A 45 9.90 9.02 4.21
C MET A 45 9.88 9.11 5.75
N ARG A 46 10.37 10.21 6.33
CA ARG A 46 10.32 10.44 7.79
C ARG A 46 8.89 10.61 8.28
N VAL A 47 8.10 11.41 7.57
CA VAL A 47 6.69 11.67 7.88
C VAL A 47 5.87 10.38 7.76
N TYR A 48 6.07 9.62 6.68
CA TYR A 48 5.46 8.31 6.49
C TYR A 48 5.79 7.35 7.63
N GLY A 49 7.07 7.23 7.99
CA GLY A 49 7.51 6.40 9.11
C GLY A 49 6.87 6.79 10.45
N ALA A 50 6.78 8.10 10.73
CA ALA A 50 6.14 8.62 11.94
C ALA A 50 4.62 8.31 11.97
N LEU A 51 3.94 8.45 10.83
CA LEU A 51 2.53 8.10 10.68
C LEU A 51 2.30 6.60 10.96
N MET A 52 3.07 5.72 10.31
CA MET A 52 2.95 4.28 10.48
C MET A 52 3.20 3.84 11.93
N TRP A 53 4.21 4.43 12.57
CA TRP A 53 4.50 4.19 13.99
C TRP A 53 3.31 4.57 14.88
N SER A 54 2.72 5.75 14.65
CA SER A 54 1.57 6.23 15.43
C SER A 54 0.34 5.35 15.23
N LEU A 55 0.01 5.01 13.98
CA LEU A 55 -1.12 4.12 13.68
C LEU A 55 -0.93 2.74 14.32
N GLY A 56 0.28 2.19 14.27
CA GLY A 56 0.61 0.91 14.93
C GLY A 56 0.34 0.96 16.45
N LYS A 57 0.68 2.07 17.10
CA LYS A 57 0.40 2.29 18.53
C LYS A 57 -1.10 2.37 18.83
N VAL A 58 -1.89 3.01 17.96
CA VAL A 58 -3.33 3.22 18.18
C VAL A 58 -4.15 1.95 17.96
N PHE A 59 -3.92 1.22 16.85
CA PHE A 59 -4.69 0.01 16.55
C PHE A 59 -4.23 -1.21 17.36
N GLY A 60 -2.91 -1.35 17.54
CA GLY A 60 -2.32 -2.50 18.23
C GLY A 60 -2.57 -3.84 17.52
N THR A 61 -2.72 -3.81 16.19
CA THR A 61 -2.87 -4.99 15.34
C THR A 61 -1.55 -5.32 14.64
N PRO A 62 -1.24 -6.61 14.40
CA PRO A 62 -0.08 -6.99 13.58
C PRO A 62 -0.28 -6.65 12.10
N GLU A 63 -1.53 -6.47 11.68
CA GLU A 63 -1.89 -6.05 10.32
C GLU A 63 -1.62 -4.56 10.12
N VAL A 64 -0.93 -4.25 9.02
CA VAL A 64 -0.50 -2.90 8.67
C VAL A 64 -1.54 -2.26 7.74
N LEU A 65 -2.03 -1.08 8.10
CA LEU A 65 -2.96 -0.33 7.25
C LEU A 65 -2.28 0.17 5.97
N ARG A 66 -2.96 0.03 4.83
CA ARG A 66 -2.54 0.63 3.55
C ARG A 66 -2.65 2.15 3.65
N VAL A 67 -1.55 2.83 3.36
CA VAL A 67 -1.45 4.29 3.24
C VAL A 67 -1.26 4.65 1.78
N TYR A 68 -2.08 5.54 1.25
CA TYR A 68 -1.96 6.08 -0.10
C TYR A 68 -1.22 7.42 -0.06
N ILE A 69 -0.08 7.51 -0.74
CA ILE A 69 0.78 8.71 -0.70
C ILE A 69 0.55 9.54 -1.94
N GLY A 70 0.14 10.81 -1.79
CA GLY A 70 -0.06 11.67 -2.95
C GLY A 70 -0.51 13.08 -2.60
N SER A 71 -0.90 13.81 -3.65
CA SER A 71 -1.47 15.15 -3.54
C SER A 71 -2.75 15.20 -4.34
N PHE A 72 -3.86 14.97 -3.64
CA PHE A 72 -5.17 14.72 -4.25
C PHE A 72 -5.88 16.04 -4.60
N TRP A 73 -5.31 16.78 -5.54
CA TRP A 73 -5.80 18.05 -6.06
C TRP A 73 -5.49 18.19 -7.55
N SER A 74 -6.01 19.24 -8.19
CA SER A 74 -5.78 19.50 -9.62
C SER A 74 -4.67 20.52 -9.89
N GLU A 75 -3.94 20.94 -8.85
CA GLU A 75 -2.86 21.92 -8.95
C GLU A 75 -1.52 21.26 -9.33
N PRO A 76 -0.58 22.00 -9.95
CA PRO A 76 0.75 21.50 -10.24
C PRO A 76 1.52 21.06 -8.99
N LEU A 77 2.31 19.99 -9.10
CA LEU A 77 3.19 19.52 -8.02
C LEU A 77 4.26 20.56 -7.69
N LEU A 78 4.46 20.86 -6.40
CA LEU A 78 5.53 21.73 -5.92
C LEU A 78 6.90 21.07 -6.01
N VAL A 79 7.03 19.84 -5.50
CA VAL A 79 8.23 19.00 -5.64
C VAL A 79 7.87 17.77 -6.49
N PRO A 80 8.31 17.69 -7.76
CA PRO A 80 7.88 16.64 -8.69
C PRO A 80 8.67 15.33 -8.57
N ASP A 81 9.66 15.25 -7.68
CA ASP A 81 10.61 14.14 -7.56
C ASP A 81 9.95 12.75 -7.46
N ASN A 82 8.78 12.66 -6.80
CA ASN A 82 8.04 11.41 -6.60
C ASN A 82 6.73 11.35 -7.40
N ARG A 83 6.59 12.10 -8.51
CA ARG A 83 5.36 12.16 -9.32
C ARG A 83 4.81 10.76 -9.66
N LYS A 84 5.66 9.87 -10.17
CA LYS A 84 5.26 8.50 -10.57
C LYS A 84 4.65 7.73 -9.39
N LEU A 85 5.21 7.88 -8.19
CA LEU A 85 4.64 7.27 -6.99
C LEU A 85 3.25 7.84 -6.69
N PHE A 86 3.09 9.17 -6.73
CA PHE A 86 1.80 9.80 -6.43
C PHE A 86 0.69 9.38 -7.40
N GLU A 87 1.01 9.25 -8.69
CA GLU A 87 0.08 8.80 -9.73
C GLU A 87 -0.34 7.35 -9.51
N LEU A 88 0.62 6.44 -9.27
CA LEU A 88 0.34 5.03 -8.99
C LEU A 88 -0.50 4.85 -7.71
N GLU A 89 -0.21 5.59 -6.65
CA GLU A 89 -0.94 5.54 -5.39
C GLU A 89 -2.36 6.12 -5.52
N GLU A 90 -2.54 7.11 -6.38
CA GLU A 90 -3.86 7.66 -6.70
C GLU A 90 -4.70 6.67 -7.52
N GLU A 91 -4.10 6.02 -8.52
CA GLU A 91 -4.73 4.95 -9.30
C GLU A 91 -5.15 3.78 -8.41
N ASP A 92 -4.28 3.31 -7.52
CA ASP A 92 -4.57 2.28 -6.53
C ASP A 92 -5.76 2.65 -5.64
N LEU A 93 -5.79 3.89 -5.13
CA LEU A 93 -6.90 4.36 -4.30
C LEU A 93 -8.20 4.41 -5.09
N PHE A 94 -8.12 4.87 -6.35
CA PHE A 94 -9.30 5.01 -7.20
C PHE A 94 -9.87 3.66 -7.61
N ALA A 95 -9.02 2.70 -7.98
CA ALA A 95 -9.42 1.34 -8.28
C ALA A 95 -10.09 0.68 -7.07
N ASP A 96 -9.54 0.85 -5.87
CA ASP A 96 -10.15 0.34 -4.64
C ASP A 96 -11.55 0.96 -4.40
N ILE A 97 -11.69 2.28 -4.54
CA ILE A 97 -12.98 2.98 -4.37
C ILE A 97 -13.99 2.56 -5.45
N GLN A 98 -13.56 2.44 -6.70
CA GLN A 98 -14.39 2.01 -7.83
C GLN A 98 -14.94 0.60 -7.65
N ASN A 99 -14.17 -0.28 -7.01
CA ASN A 99 -14.54 -1.67 -6.75
C ASN A 99 -15.42 -1.84 -5.49
N LEU A 100 -15.64 -0.80 -4.67
CA LEU A 100 -16.49 -0.89 -3.47
C LEU A 100 -17.92 -1.39 -3.74
N PRO A 101 -18.63 -0.97 -4.81
CA PRO A 101 -19.98 -1.48 -5.10
C PRO A 101 -19.99 -2.98 -5.38
N ARG A 102 -18.96 -3.48 -6.09
CA ARG A 102 -18.82 -4.91 -6.41
C ARG A 102 -18.66 -5.75 -5.15
N ASN A 103 -17.87 -5.28 -4.21
CA ASN A 103 -17.61 -5.99 -2.94
C ASN A 103 -18.65 -5.69 -1.84
N ALA A 104 -19.79 -5.07 -2.17
CA ALA A 104 -20.75 -4.63 -1.16
C ALA A 104 -21.46 -5.80 -0.45
N ALA A 105 -21.80 -6.86 -1.18
CA ALA A 105 -22.50 -8.02 -0.63
C ALA A 105 -21.59 -8.79 0.36
N LEU A 106 -20.33 -9.04 -0.03
CA LEU A 106 -19.32 -9.66 0.85
C LEU A 106 -19.07 -8.82 2.11
N ARG A 107 -18.97 -7.48 1.99
CA ARG A 107 -18.82 -6.60 3.16
C ARG A 107 -20.03 -6.68 4.11
N LYS A 108 -21.24 -6.67 3.57
CA LYS A 108 -22.47 -6.83 4.37
C LYS A 108 -22.50 -8.18 5.10
N LEU A 109 -22.06 -9.25 4.44
CA LEU A 109 -21.95 -10.58 5.06
C LEU A 109 -20.94 -10.56 6.21
N ASN A 110 -19.76 -10.00 6.01
CA ASN A 110 -18.73 -9.89 7.06
C ASN A 110 -19.24 -9.07 8.26
N ASP A 111 -19.96 -7.98 8.01
CA ASP A 111 -20.58 -7.18 9.07
C ASP A 111 -21.67 -7.92 9.83
N LEU A 112 -22.46 -8.73 9.12
CA LEU A 112 -23.44 -9.62 9.74
C LEU A 112 -22.76 -10.65 10.64
N VAL A 113 -21.65 -11.27 10.20
CA VAL A 113 -20.85 -12.21 11.00
C VAL A 113 -20.32 -11.54 12.26
N LYS A 114 -19.66 -10.38 12.12
CA LYS A 114 -19.12 -9.61 13.26
C LYS A 114 -20.24 -9.28 14.26
N ARG A 115 -21.38 -8.80 13.77
CA ARG A 115 -22.55 -8.49 14.61
C ARG A 115 -23.14 -9.73 15.29
N ALA A 116 -23.27 -10.84 14.58
CA ALA A 116 -23.78 -12.09 15.13
C ALA A 116 -22.90 -12.58 16.29
N ARG A 117 -21.57 -12.51 16.16
CA ARG A 117 -20.64 -12.84 17.26
C ARG A 117 -20.81 -11.91 18.46
N LEU A 118 -20.89 -10.60 18.24
CA LEU A 118 -21.12 -9.64 19.33
C LEU A 118 -22.46 -9.87 20.04
N VAL A 119 -23.53 -10.16 19.30
CA VAL A 119 -24.85 -10.51 19.86
C VAL A 119 -24.77 -11.79 20.70
N ARG A 120 -24.05 -12.81 20.21
CA ARG A 120 -23.80 -14.06 20.93
C ARG A 120 -23.15 -13.79 22.29
N VAL A 121 -22.06 -13.02 22.29
CA VAL A 121 -21.33 -12.63 23.50
C VAL A 121 -22.20 -11.85 24.46
N HIS A 122 -22.91 -10.84 23.96
CA HIS A 122 -23.82 -10.04 24.77
C HIS A 122 -24.91 -10.89 25.43
N ALA A 123 -25.49 -11.86 24.70
CA ALA A 123 -26.48 -12.78 25.25
C ALA A 123 -25.93 -13.63 26.41
N HIS A 124 -24.69 -14.13 26.29
CA HIS A 124 -24.01 -14.84 27.38
C HIS A 124 -23.77 -13.95 28.59
N ILE A 125 -23.30 -12.71 28.38
CA ILE A 125 -23.06 -11.74 29.48
C ILE A 125 -24.37 -11.48 30.23
N ILE A 126 -25.44 -11.10 29.53
CA ILE A 126 -26.72 -10.78 30.16
C ILE A 126 -27.32 -12.00 30.87
N SER A 127 -27.22 -13.20 30.27
CA SER A 127 -27.68 -14.43 30.92
C SER A 127 -26.89 -14.76 32.18
N TYR A 128 -25.57 -14.61 32.16
CA TYR A 128 -24.72 -14.87 33.33
C TYR A 128 -25.07 -13.92 34.47
N LEU A 129 -25.19 -12.61 34.17
CA LEU A 129 -25.61 -11.60 35.14
C LEU A 129 -26.99 -11.94 35.74
N LYS A 130 -27.93 -12.40 34.91
CA LYS A 130 -29.25 -12.83 35.39
C LYS A 130 -29.18 -14.05 36.32
N GLN A 131 -28.35 -15.05 36.00
CA GLN A 131 -28.19 -16.26 36.81
C GLN A 131 -27.57 -15.96 38.18
N GLU A 132 -26.64 -15.01 38.24
CA GLU A 132 -25.97 -14.59 39.49
C GLU A 132 -26.82 -13.66 40.37
N MET A 133 -27.95 -13.14 39.88
CA MET A 133 -28.79 -12.23 40.66
C MET A 133 -29.66 -12.96 41.69
N PRO A 134 -29.65 -12.54 42.97
CA PRO A 134 -30.47 -13.14 44.01
C PRO A 134 -31.95 -12.80 43.84
N SER A 135 -32.82 -13.76 44.17
CA SER A 135 -34.27 -13.60 43.98
C SER A 135 -34.90 -12.56 44.92
N VAL A 136 -34.39 -12.37 46.15
CA VAL A 136 -35.14 -11.67 47.21
C VAL A 136 -34.36 -10.52 47.89
N PHE A 137 -33.12 -10.72 48.37
CA PHE A 137 -32.39 -9.70 49.16
C PHE A 137 -31.02 -9.31 48.57
N ARG A 138 -30.52 -8.11 48.94
CA ARG A 138 -29.19 -7.56 48.57
C ARG A 138 -28.90 -7.40 47.06
N LYS A 139 -29.94 -7.14 46.27
CA LYS A 139 -29.86 -6.98 44.80
C LYS A 139 -28.90 -5.87 44.36
N ASP A 140 -28.95 -4.70 45.01
CA ASP A 140 -28.11 -3.56 44.62
C ASP A 140 -26.63 -3.78 44.89
N ASN A 141 -26.29 -4.38 46.04
CA ASN A 141 -24.90 -4.70 46.38
C ASN A 141 -24.35 -5.78 45.44
N LYS A 142 -25.13 -6.83 45.14
CA LYS A 142 -24.71 -7.86 44.17
C LYS A 142 -24.57 -7.28 42.76
N LYS A 143 -25.46 -6.38 42.32
CA LYS A 143 -25.32 -5.67 41.04
C LYS A 143 -24.01 -4.89 40.98
N LYS A 144 -23.70 -4.06 41.99
CA LYS A 144 -22.44 -3.31 42.04
C LYS A 144 -21.21 -4.24 42.00
N HIS A 145 -21.27 -5.35 42.74
CA HIS A 145 -20.22 -6.37 42.74
C HIS A 145 -20.05 -7.02 41.36
N LEU A 146 -21.13 -7.41 40.69
CA LEU A 146 -21.09 -8.03 39.36
C LEU A 146 -20.54 -7.07 38.29
N ILE A 147 -20.88 -5.78 38.38
CA ILE A 147 -20.32 -4.76 37.48
C ILE A 147 -18.82 -4.60 37.74
N HIS A 148 -18.38 -4.57 39.00
CA HIS A 148 -16.95 -4.51 39.33
C HIS A 148 -16.19 -5.76 38.86
N GLU A 149 -16.77 -6.94 39.00
CA GLU A 149 -16.18 -8.21 38.55
C GLU A 149 -16.35 -8.50 37.05
N LEU A 150 -16.92 -7.57 36.27
CA LEU A 150 -17.18 -7.78 34.84
C LEU A 150 -15.96 -8.25 34.04
N PRO A 151 -14.72 -7.75 34.26
CA PRO A 151 -13.53 -8.29 33.59
C PRO A 151 -13.32 -9.79 33.85
N VAL A 152 -13.54 -10.25 35.07
CA VAL A 152 -13.41 -11.66 35.46
C VAL A 152 -14.55 -12.48 34.84
N ILE A 153 -15.76 -11.92 34.78
CA ILE A 153 -16.91 -12.55 34.12
C ILE A 153 -16.63 -12.74 32.63
N PHE A 154 -16.03 -11.77 31.94
CA PHE A 154 -15.65 -11.90 30.53
C PHE A 154 -14.68 -13.06 30.32
N SER A 155 -13.61 -13.15 31.12
CA SER A 155 -12.65 -14.26 31.03
C SER A 155 -13.29 -15.62 31.30
N LYS A 156 -14.24 -15.70 32.24
CA LYS A 156 -15.00 -16.94 32.51
C LYS A 156 -15.85 -17.34 31.31
N ILE A 157 -16.62 -16.41 30.74
CA ILE A 157 -17.46 -16.67 29.55
C ILE A 157 -16.59 -17.08 28.36
N GLN A 158 -15.45 -16.42 28.18
CA GLN A 158 -14.49 -16.69 27.12
C GLN A 158 -14.04 -18.16 27.14
N LEU A 159 -13.60 -18.65 28.32
CA LEU A 159 -13.13 -20.03 28.50
C LEU A 159 -14.27 -21.05 28.40
N GLN A 160 -15.42 -20.76 29.00
CA GLN A 160 -16.54 -21.71 29.06
C GLN A 160 -17.20 -21.94 27.69
N HIS A 161 -17.23 -20.90 26.85
CA HIS A 161 -17.92 -20.94 25.56
C HIS A 161 -16.97 -20.89 24.36
N ASN A 162 -15.65 -20.97 24.59
CA ASN A 162 -14.61 -20.92 23.56
C ASN A 162 -14.78 -19.73 22.60
N ILE A 163 -14.89 -18.53 23.17
CA ILE A 163 -15.09 -17.28 22.42
C ILE A 163 -13.75 -16.53 22.33
N SER A 164 -13.51 -15.82 21.23
CA SER A 164 -12.33 -14.94 21.12
C SER A 164 -12.48 -13.70 22.01
N ALA A 165 -11.39 -13.25 22.64
CA ALA A 165 -11.38 -12.00 23.40
C ALA A 165 -11.78 -10.79 22.55
N GLY A 166 -11.50 -10.82 21.23
CA GLY A 166 -11.85 -9.75 20.29
C GLY A 166 -13.35 -9.60 20.01
N ASP A 167 -14.17 -10.61 20.36
CA ASP A 167 -15.63 -10.53 20.21
C ASP A 167 -16.31 -9.80 21.38
N PHE A 168 -15.58 -9.51 22.47
CA PHE A 168 -16.13 -8.86 23.65
C PHE A 168 -16.19 -7.33 23.49
N PRO A 169 -17.25 -6.68 24.03
CA PRO A 169 -17.33 -5.23 24.04
C PRO A 169 -16.30 -4.61 24.99
N ASP A 170 -16.08 -3.31 24.86
CA ASP A 170 -15.30 -2.55 25.83
C ASP A 170 -15.90 -2.70 27.25
N CYS A 171 -15.06 -3.14 28.19
CA CYS A 171 -15.49 -3.48 29.53
C CYS A 171 -15.95 -2.25 30.31
N ALA A 172 -15.21 -1.14 30.23
CA ALA A 172 -15.53 0.09 30.97
C ALA A 172 -16.88 0.68 30.51
N LYS A 173 -17.10 0.74 29.19
CA LYS A 173 -18.37 1.19 28.59
C LYS A 173 -19.52 0.28 28.95
N MET A 174 -19.30 -1.04 28.96
CA MET A 174 -20.32 -2.00 29.39
C MET A 174 -20.65 -1.82 30.88
N GLN A 175 -19.65 -1.60 31.74
CA GLN A 175 -19.85 -1.32 33.17
C GLN A 175 -20.72 -0.08 33.38
N GLU A 176 -20.41 1.02 32.69
CA GLU A 176 -21.19 2.27 32.73
C GLU A 176 -22.65 2.03 32.30
N GLN A 177 -22.85 1.39 31.14
CA GLN A 177 -24.20 1.11 30.62
C GLN A 177 -24.99 0.20 31.56
N LEU A 178 -24.37 -0.81 32.15
CA LEU A 178 -25.01 -1.72 33.10
C LEU A 178 -25.46 -1.03 34.40
N MET A 179 -24.84 0.10 34.79
CA MET A 179 -25.29 0.86 35.97
C MET A 179 -26.73 1.36 35.81
N ALA A 180 -27.14 1.71 34.59
CA ALA A 180 -28.49 2.21 34.30
C ALA A 180 -29.58 1.13 34.22
N HIS A 181 -29.20 -0.16 34.18
CA HIS A 181 -30.14 -1.26 33.91
C HIS A 181 -30.53 -2.05 35.17
N ASP A 182 -31.77 -2.54 35.23
CA ASP A 182 -32.25 -3.43 36.28
C ASP A 182 -32.01 -4.89 35.90
N PHE A 183 -31.07 -5.55 36.60
CA PHE A 183 -30.65 -6.91 36.28
C PHE A 183 -31.75 -7.94 36.57
N THR A 184 -32.74 -7.62 37.40
CA THR A 184 -33.85 -8.54 37.67
C THR A 184 -34.74 -8.73 36.43
N LYS A 185 -34.78 -7.74 35.54
CA LYS A 185 -35.53 -7.75 34.28
C LYS A 185 -34.79 -8.45 33.14
N PHE A 186 -33.52 -8.80 33.33
CA PHE A 186 -32.77 -9.54 32.34
C PHE A 186 -33.39 -10.93 32.09
N LYS A 187 -33.25 -11.38 30.86
CA LYS A 187 -33.78 -12.66 30.40
C LYS A 187 -32.65 -13.70 30.45
N SER A 188 -33.01 -14.92 30.84
CA SER A 188 -32.10 -16.06 30.73
C SER A 188 -31.88 -16.43 29.27
N LEU A 189 -30.73 -17.04 28.99
CA LEU A 189 -30.40 -17.55 27.65
C LEU A 189 -31.47 -18.55 27.18
N LYS A 190 -31.90 -18.41 25.93
CA LYS A 190 -32.82 -19.35 25.28
C LYS A 190 -32.00 -20.25 24.35
N PRO A 191 -31.88 -21.56 24.63
CA PRO A 191 -31.02 -22.46 23.86
C PRO A 191 -31.37 -22.51 22.37
N ASN A 192 -32.66 -22.45 22.03
CA ASN A 192 -33.13 -22.47 20.65
C ASN A 192 -32.68 -21.24 19.84
N LEU A 193 -32.66 -20.04 20.45
CA LEU A 193 -32.18 -18.83 19.78
C LEU A 193 -30.66 -18.87 19.56
N MET A 194 -29.93 -19.46 20.49
CA MET A 194 -28.48 -19.64 20.37
C MET A 194 -28.14 -20.66 19.29
N ALA A 195 -28.85 -21.78 19.25
CA ALA A 195 -28.70 -22.79 18.21
C ALA A 195 -28.90 -22.21 16.81
N ALA A 196 -29.92 -21.36 16.61
CA ALA A 196 -30.15 -20.68 15.33
C ALA A 196 -29.00 -19.72 14.96
N LEU A 197 -28.41 -19.03 15.94
CA LEU A 197 -27.27 -18.13 15.72
C LEU A 197 -25.99 -18.92 15.38
N ASP A 198 -25.78 -20.06 16.03
CA ASP A 198 -24.64 -20.93 15.75
C ASP A 198 -24.78 -21.63 14.40
N GLU A 199 -26.01 -22.02 14.00
CA GLU A 199 -26.31 -22.54 12.66
C GLU A 199 -26.01 -21.52 11.56
N LEU A 200 -26.42 -20.27 11.76
CA LEU A 200 -26.09 -19.16 10.85
C LEU A 200 -24.57 -19.04 10.66
N LEU A 201 -23.82 -19.01 11.76
CA LEU A 201 -22.37 -18.82 11.76
C LEU A 201 -21.57 -20.01 11.22
N SER A 202 -22.09 -21.23 11.38
CA SER A 202 -21.36 -22.47 11.03
C SER A 202 -21.74 -23.05 9.67
N SER A 203 -23.00 -22.89 9.24
CA SER A 203 -23.52 -23.55 8.03
C SER A 203 -24.02 -22.56 7.00
N ASP A 204 -24.91 -21.65 7.36
CA ASP A 204 -25.62 -20.83 6.36
C ASP A 204 -24.69 -19.83 5.67
N ILE A 205 -23.78 -19.21 6.42
CA ILE A 205 -22.76 -18.33 5.84
C ILE A 205 -21.86 -19.10 4.86
N ALA A 206 -21.47 -20.34 5.18
CA ALA A 206 -20.66 -21.16 4.29
C ALA A 206 -21.39 -21.50 2.97
N LYS A 207 -22.72 -21.71 3.02
CA LYS A 207 -23.54 -21.93 1.82
C LYS A 207 -23.70 -20.68 0.96
N LEU A 208 -23.60 -19.48 1.55
CA LEU A 208 -23.68 -18.21 0.82
C LEU A 208 -22.39 -17.86 0.07
N MET A 209 -21.22 -18.31 0.56
CA MET A 209 -19.92 -17.95 -0.04
C MET A 209 -19.78 -18.34 -1.53
N PRO A 210 -20.20 -19.53 -2.00
CA PRO A 210 -20.19 -19.86 -3.42
C PRO A 210 -21.11 -18.96 -4.26
N LEU A 211 -22.29 -18.65 -3.74
CA LEU A 211 -23.28 -17.81 -4.44
C LEU A 211 -22.77 -16.37 -4.58
N LEU A 212 -22.16 -15.82 -3.53
CA LEU A 212 -21.53 -14.51 -3.54
C LEU A 212 -20.40 -14.40 -4.58
N ARG A 213 -19.54 -15.42 -4.66
CA ARG A 213 -18.48 -15.45 -5.68
C ARG A 213 -19.04 -15.51 -7.10
N GLN A 214 -20.14 -16.21 -7.30
CA GLN A 214 -20.82 -16.25 -8.60
C GLN A 214 -21.45 -14.88 -8.94
N GLU A 215 -22.12 -14.24 -7.98
CA GLU A 215 -22.69 -12.91 -8.14
C GLU A 215 -21.60 -11.86 -8.43
N GLU A 216 -20.43 -11.95 -7.80
CA GLU A 216 -19.27 -11.09 -8.08
C GLU A 216 -18.75 -11.23 -9.51
N LEU A 217 -18.71 -12.46 -10.05
CA LEU A 217 -18.32 -12.73 -11.43
C LEU A 217 -19.37 -12.21 -12.43
N GLU A 218 -20.66 -12.42 -12.14
CA GLU A 218 -21.78 -11.94 -12.96
C GLU A 218 -21.90 -10.40 -12.93
N ALA A 219 -21.53 -9.76 -11.81
CA ALA A 219 -21.48 -8.32 -11.65
C ALA A 219 -20.23 -7.67 -12.28
N GLY A 220 -19.28 -8.46 -12.80
CA GLY A 220 -18.06 -7.97 -13.45
C GLY A 220 -18.32 -7.02 -14.65
N ASP A 221 -19.47 -7.18 -15.31
CA ASP A 221 -19.92 -6.35 -16.43
C ASP A 221 -20.66 -5.07 -16.03
N GLN A 222 -21.04 -4.93 -14.74
CA GLN A 222 -21.62 -3.68 -14.26
C GLN A 222 -20.49 -2.69 -13.97
N PRO A 223 -20.58 -1.46 -14.51
CA PRO A 223 -19.58 -0.47 -14.22
C PRO A 223 -19.69 -0.06 -12.74
N GLY A 224 -18.54 -0.02 -12.06
CA GLY A 224 -18.44 0.49 -10.69
C GLY A 224 -18.70 1.99 -10.61
N VAL A 225 -18.02 2.71 -9.72
CA VAL A 225 -18.13 4.18 -9.67
C VAL A 225 -17.69 4.77 -11.03
N GLN A 226 -18.62 5.44 -11.73
CA GLN A 226 -18.37 6.09 -13.02
C GLN A 226 -18.33 7.61 -12.92
N GLY A 227 -17.51 8.24 -13.78
CA GLY A 227 -17.46 9.70 -13.94
C GLY A 227 -16.50 10.43 -12.99
N GLY A 228 -16.22 11.70 -13.29
CA GLY A 228 -15.31 12.52 -12.48
C GLY A 228 -13.84 12.09 -12.59
N ALA A 229 -13.13 12.07 -11.46
CA ALA A 229 -11.71 11.70 -11.38
C ALA A 229 -11.42 10.23 -11.78
N PHE A 230 -12.46 9.42 -11.93
CA PHE A 230 -12.43 7.99 -12.23
C PHE A 230 -12.51 7.66 -13.73
N LEU A 231 -12.66 8.68 -14.58
CA LEU A 231 -12.59 8.50 -16.03
C LEU A 231 -11.14 8.18 -16.39
N GLY A 232 -10.89 7.03 -17.02
CA GLY A 232 -9.56 6.54 -17.43
C GLY A 232 -8.79 7.42 -18.43
N GLY A 233 -9.15 8.70 -18.56
CA GLY A 233 -8.46 9.71 -19.36
C GLY A 233 -7.49 10.60 -18.57
N ARG A 234 -7.03 10.17 -17.39
CA ARG A 234 -5.92 10.85 -16.69
C ARG A 234 -4.55 10.47 -17.26
N ALA A 235 -4.41 9.23 -17.74
CA ALA A 235 -3.43 8.94 -18.77
C ALA A 235 -3.93 9.66 -20.04
N GLY A 236 -3.24 10.73 -20.45
CA GLY A 236 -3.61 11.47 -21.65
C GLY A 236 -3.70 10.56 -22.88
N PRO A 237 -4.23 11.04 -24.02
CA PRO A 237 -4.44 10.23 -25.23
C PRO A 237 -3.15 9.78 -25.94
N PHE A 238 -2.00 9.85 -25.25
CA PHE A 238 -0.66 9.65 -25.77
C PHE A 238 0.08 8.48 -25.12
N THR A 239 -0.54 7.72 -24.22
CA THR A 239 0.04 6.46 -23.74
C THR A 239 -0.06 5.34 -24.78
N GLU A 240 -1.05 5.37 -25.67
CA GLU A 240 -1.07 4.55 -26.88
C GLU A 240 -0.05 5.11 -27.89
N GLY A 241 1.17 4.57 -27.88
CA GLY A 241 2.15 4.78 -28.95
C GLY A 241 3.48 5.46 -28.56
N ASP A 242 3.85 5.53 -27.27
CA ASP A 242 5.23 5.83 -26.90
C ASP A 242 6.09 4.55 -27.06
N PRO A 243 7.03 4.49 -28.01
CA PRO A 243 7.90 3.33 -28.21
C PRO A 243 8.91 3.11 -27.06
N PHE A 244 8.83 3.91 -25.99
CA PHE A 244 9.62 3.76 -24.76
C PHE A 244 8.77 3.64 -23.49
N ALA A 245 7.43 3.59 -23.59
CA ALA A 245 6.59 3.22 -22.45
C ALA A 245 6.65 1.69 -22.27
N GLU A 246 7.18 1.24 -21.14
CA GLU A 246 7.10 -0.17 -20.73
C GLU A 246 5.62 -0.55 -20.58
N GLU A 247 5.07 -1.23 -21.59
CA GLU A 247 3.82 -1.97 -21.43
C GLU A 247 4.08 -3.07 -20.39
N ASN A 248 3.32 -3.06 -19.29
CA ASN A 248 3.30 -4.15 -18.31
C ASN A 248 2.65 -5.41 -18.91
N GLY A 249 3.29 -6.00 -19.91
CA GLY A 249 2.92 -7.25 -20.56
C GLY A 249 4.15 -8.11 -20.70
N GLU A 250 4.08 -9.32 -20.14
CA GLU A 250 5.07 -10.40 -20.20
C GLU A 250 5.88 -10.43 -21.52
N GLU A 251 7.05 -9.79 -21.52
CA GLU A 251 7.97 -9.86 -22.65
C GLU A 251 8.63 -11.23 -22.67
N ARG A 252 8.35 -11.97 -23.75
CA ARG A 252 9.08 -13.18 -24.12
C ARG A 252 10.56 -12.82 -24.26
N GLU A 253 11.40 -13.62 -23.62
CA GLU A 253 12.85 -13.64 -23.83
C GLU A 253 13.16 -13.96 -25.30
N GLU A 254 13.24 -12.93 -26.13
CA GLU A 254 13.94 -12.98 -27.41
C GLU A 254 15.19 -12.12 -27.28
N ASP A 255 16.35 -12.73 -27.50
CA ASP A 255 17.69 -12.19 -27.27
C ASP A 255 17.87 -10.75 -27.82
N GLU A 256 17.80 -9.75 -26.93
CA GLU A 256 18.09 -8.35 -27.27
C GLU A 256 19.60 -8.12 -27.48
N ASP A 257 20.03 -8.22 -28.75
CA ASP A 257 21.32 -7.73 -29.23
C ASP A 257 21.55 -6.27 -28.79
N TRP A 258 22.70 -5.99 -28.18
CA TRP A 258 23.05 -4.65 -27.70
C TRP A 258 23.10 -3.66 -28.88
N VAL A 259 22.35 -2.56 -28.80
CA VAL A 259 22.14 -1.60 -29.91
C VAL A 259 23.46 -1.05 -30.47
N VAL A 260 24.47 -0.92 -29.61
CA VAL A 260 25.80 -0.36 -29.93
C VAL A 260 26.69 -1.38 -30.67
N THR A 261 26.33 -2.67 -30.70
CA THR A 261 27.15 -3.74 -31.29
C THR A 261 27.51 -3.49 -32.75
N LYS A 262 26.62 -2.85 -33.52
CA LYS A 262 26.83 -2.56 -34.95
C LYS A 262 27.95 -1.52 -35.18
N ASP A 263 28.03 -0.52 -34.30
CA ASP A 263 28.99 0.59 -34.41
C ASP A 263 30.20 0.41 -33.49
N LYS A 264 30.22 -0.65 -32.66
CA LYS A 264 31.32 -0.95 -31.73
C LYS A 264 32.70 -0.94 -32.41
N PRO A 265 32.93 -1.54 -33.59
CA PRO A 265 34.25 -1.52 -34.23
C PRO A 265 34.77 -0.11 -34.54
N LYS A 266 33.88 0.82 -34.89
CA LYS A 266 34.21 2.23 -35.15
C LYS A 266 34.61 2.94 -33.86
N TYR A 267 33.91 2.65 -32.76
CA TYR A 267 34.22 3.24 -31.46
C TYR A 267 35.49 2.65 -30.84
N ASP A 268 35.73 1.36 -31.02
CA ASP A 268 36.95 0.68 -30.57
C ASP A 268 38.19 1.28 -31.24
N GLU A 269 38.14 1.62 -32.53
CA GLU A 269 39.23 2.31 -33.23
C GLU A 269 39.57 3.65 -32.56
N ILE A 270 38.56 4.44 -32.22
CA ILE A 270 38.74 5.72 -31.52
C ILE A 270 39.28 5.47 -30.10
N PHE A 271 38.74 4.48 -29.39
CA PHE A 271 39.13 4.11 -28.04
C PHE A 271 40.62 3.75 -27.96
N TYR A 272 41.09 2.84 -28.83
CA TYR A 272 42.50 2.42 -28.83
C TYR A 272 43.45 3.53 -29.30
N ASN A 273 43.01 4.43 -30.18
CA ASN A 273 43.78 5.61 -30.59
C ASN A 273 43.99 6.60 -29.43
N LEU A 274 43.13 6.61 -28.41
CA LEU A 274 43.27 7.44 -27.21
C LEU A 274 44.26 6.86 -26.17
N ALA A 275 44.90 5.73 -26.50
CA ALA A 275 45.87 5.02 -25.68
C ALA A 275 45.32 4.72 -24.26
N PRO A 276 44.34 3.80 -24.15
CA PRO A 276 43.80 3.35 -22.88
C PRO A 276 44.90 2.61 -22.09
N ASN A 277 44.87 2.71 -20.76
CA ASN A 277 45.79 1.99 -19.90
C ASN A 277 45.08 0.73 -19.37
N GLU A 278 45.67 -0.45 -19.58
CA GLU A 278 45.09 -1.73 -19.17
C GLU A 278 43.64 -1.96 -19.66
N GLY A 279 43.31 -1.44 -20.86
CA GLY A 279 41.96 -1.57 -21.42
C GLY A 279 40.92 -0.60 -20.84
N LYS A 280 41.34 0.38 -20.03
CA LYS A 280 40.48 1.45 -19.50
C LYS A 280 41.01 2.84 -19.85
N LEU A 281 40.09 3.73 -20.22
CA LEU A 281 40.39 5.14 -20.49
C LEU A 281 40.13 5.96 -19.22
N SER A 282 41.14 6.73 -18.77
CA SER A 282 41.00 7.56 -17.58
C SER A 282 39.95 8.66 -17.80
N GLY A 283 39.19 9.00 -16.75
CA GLY A 283 38.15 10.03 -16.85
C GLY A 283 38.66 11.41 -17.31
N THR A 284 39.94 11.73 -17.07
CA THR A 284 40.58 12.94 -17.62
C THR A 284 40.70 12.90 -19.14
N LYS A 285 41.22 11.80 -19.71
CA LYS A 285 41.36 11.62 -21.16
C LYS A 285 40.00 11.50 -21.84
N ALA A 286 39.08 10.76 -21.24
CA ALA A 286 37.71 10.63 -21.73
C ALA A 286 37.00 11.98 -21.76
N LYS A 287 37.15 12.80 -20.71
CA LYS A 287 36.61 14.16 -20.68
C LYS A 287 37.19 15.05 -21.78
N ASP A 288 38.51 15.03 -21.98
CA ASP A 288 39.16 15.83 -23.03
C ASP A 288 38.65 15.45 -24.43
N TRP A 289 38.46 14.15 -24.69
CA TRP A 289 37.84 13.66 -25.91
C TRP A 289 36.37 14.07 -26.03
N MET A 290 35.57 13.89 -24.97
CA MET A 290 34.15 14.27 -24.94
C MET A 290 33.94 15.76 -25.21
N VAL A 291 34.79 16.63 -24.67
CA VAL A 291 34.73 18.09 -24.91
C VAL A 291 35.01 18.43 -26.37
N SER A 292 35.83 17.64 -27.07
CA SER A 292 36.12 17.83 -28.50
C SER A 292 34.88 17.67 -29.40
N THR A 293 33.84 16.97 -28.92
CA THR A 293 32.56 16.74 -29.63
C THR A 293 31.65 17.97 -29.67
N ARG A 294 32.06 19.08 -29.02
CA ARG A 294 31.37 20.38 -28.98
C ARG A 294 29.97 20.36 -28.36
N LEU A 295 29.64 19.33 -27.58
CA LEU A 295 28.42 19.32 -26.77
C LEU A 295 28.60 20.18 -25.50
N PRO A 296 27.53 20.77 -24.95
CA PRO A 296 27.59 21.52 -23.70
C PRO A 296 28.06 20.66 -22.52
N ASN A 297 28.85 21.22 -21.60
CA ASN A 297 29.37 20.50 -20.42
C ASN A 297 28.28 19.85 -19.55
N SER A 298 27.09 20.46 -19.47
CA SER A 298 25.94 19.88 -18.75
C SER A 298 25.43 18.59 -19.38
N VAL A 299 25.48 18.50 -20.71
CA VAL A 299 25.10 17.32 -21.49
C VAL A 299 26.17 16.25 -21.37
N LEU A 300 27.45 16.63 -21.52
CA LEU A 300 28.58 15.70 -21.38
C LEU A 300 28.64 15.08 -19.97
N GLY A 301 28.37 15.86 -18.92
CA GLY A 301 28.29 15.34 -17.55
C GLY A 301 27.16 14.32 -17.36
N ARG A 302 26.03 14.49 -18.06
CA ARG A 302 24.92 13.53 -18.05
C ARG A 302 25.27 12.26 -18.82
N ILE A 303 25.92 12.38 -19.98
CA ILE A 303 26.41 11.23 -20.76
C ILE A 303 27.43 10.44 -19.95
N TRP A 304 28.38 11.11 -19.29
CA TRP A 304 29.35 10.47 -18.39
C TRP A 304 28.64 9.63 -17.33
N LYS A 305 27.68 10.23 -16.60
CA LYS A 305 26.92 9.53 -15.56
C LYS A 305 26.12 8.32 -16.08
N LEU A 306 25.70 8.34 -17.34
CA LEU A 306 24.99 7.24 -17.98
C LEU A 306 25.93 6.16 -18.54
N SER A 307 27.18 6.52 -18.86
CA SER A 307 28.13 5.61 -19.53
C SER A 307 29.09 4.91 -18.59
N ASP A 308 29.44 5.55 -17.46
CA ASP A 308 30.22 4.96 -16.35
C ASP A 308 29.29 4.09 -15.48
N VAL A 309 29.03 2.86 -15.96
CA VAL A 309 28.02 1.95 -15.41
C VAL A 309 28.49 1.34 -14.10
N ASP A 310 29.77 0.99 -14.01
CA ASP A 310 30.38 0.44 -12.78
C ASP A 310 30.83 1.53 -11.78
N ARG A 311 30.81 2.81 -12.19
CA ARG A 311 31.11 3.98 -11.36
C ARG A 311 32.54 3.98 -10.84
N ASP A 312 33.47 3.42 -11.60
CA ASP A 312 34.88 3.35 -11.23
C ASP A 312 35.66 4.63 -11.63
N GLY A 313 35.02 5.55 -12.36
CA GLY A 313 35.60 6.82 -12.80
C GLY A 313 36.50 6.70 -14.04
N MET A 314 36.49 5.55 -14.70
CA MET A 314 37.16 5.24 -15.96
C MET A 314 36.11 4.70 -16.95
N LEU A 315 36.48 4.56 -18.22
CA LEU A 315 35.61 3.93 -19.23
C LEU A 315 36.36 2.78 -19.88
N ASP A 316 35.80 1.57 -19.83
CA ASP A 316 36.26 0.48 -20.69
C ASP A 316 35.77 0.64 -22.14
N ASP A 317 36.08 -0.33 -23.00
CA ASP A 317 35.75 -0.27 -24.43
C ASP A 317 34.23 -0.30 -24.68
N GLU A 318 33.46 -1.03 -23.87
CA GLU A 318 32.01 -1.08 -24.01
C GLU A 318 31.34 0.20 -23.49
N GLU A 319 31.82 0.75 -22.37
CA GLU A 319 31.33 2.02 -21.83
C GLU A 319 31.71 3.20 -22.71
N PHE A 320 32.88 3.16 -23.34
CA PHE A 320 33.28 4.17 -24.31
C PHE A 320 32.41 4.10 -25.58
N ALA A 321 32.10 2.89 -26.05
CA ALA A 321 31.17 2.71 -27.16
C ALA A 321 29.76 3.22 -26.80
N LEU A 322 29.28 2.98 -25.58
CA LEU A 322 28.03 3.55 -25.07
C LEU A 322 28.06 5.08 -25.02
N ALA A 323 29.14 5.67 -24.49
CA ALA A 323 29.32 7.11 -24.44
C ALA A 323 29.31 7.74 -25.84
N SER A 324 30.00 7.09 -26.78
CA SER A 324 30.07 7.53 -28.18
C SER A 324 28.71 7.47 -28.86
N HIS A 325 27.96 6.39 -28.66
CA HIS A 325 26.60 6.26 -29.17
C HIS A 325 25.66 7.34 -28.59
N LEU A 326 25.71 7.61 -27.28
CA LEU A 326 24.90 8.66 -26.66
C LEU A 326 25.27 10.08 -27.16
N ILE A 327 26.53 10.31 -27.52
CA ILE A 327 26.98 11.55 -28.15
C ILE A 327 26.42 11.67 -29.57
N GLU A 328 26.49 10.61 -30.39
CA GLU A 328 25.94 10.61 -31.75
C GLU A 328 24.43 10.84 -31.74
N VAL A 329 23.68 10.11 -30.91
CA VAL A 329 22.23 10.29 -30.70
C VAL A 329 21.91 11.74 -30.33
N LYS A 330 22.74 12.36 -29.49
CA LYS A 330 22.54 13.76 -29.09
C LYS A 330 22.88 14.77 -30.19
N LEU A 331 23.88 14.49 -31.02
CA LEU A 331 24.26 15.32 -32.18
C LEU A 331 23.20 15.24 -33.29
N GLU A 332 22.53 14.10 -33.44
CA GLU A 332 21.38 13.91 -34.34
C GLU A 332 20.10 14.64 -33.87
N GLY A 333 20.14 15.25 -32.69
CA GLY A 333 19.05 16.08 -32.15
C GLY A 333 18.12 15.35 -31.19
N HIS A 334 18.38 14.09 -30.85
CA HIS A 334 17.54 13.34 -29.91
C HIS A 334 17.80 13.74 -28.43
N GLY A 335 16.81 13.46 -27.58
CA GLY A 335 16.90 13.64 -26.13
C GLY A 335 17.71 12.51 -25.47
N LEU A 336 18.45 12.84 -24.40
CA LEU A 336 19.11 11.81 -23.57
C LEU A 336 18.08 11.22 -22.59
N PRO A 337 18.07 9.90 -22.37
CA PRO A 337 17.15 9.28 -21.43
C PRO A 337 17.46 9.69 -19.97
N PRO A 338 16.47 9.70 -19.06
CA PRO A 338 16.67 10.02 -17.65
C PRO A 338 17.49 8.96 -16.92
N GLU A 339 17.31 7.70 -17.29
CA GLU A 339 18.03 6.53 -16.79
C GLU A 339 18.43 5.64 -17.97
N LEU A 340 19.48 4.83 -17.82
CA LEU A 340 19.97 3.98 -18.90
C LEU A 340 19.02 2.77 -19.09
N PRO A 341 18.33 2.63 -20.23
CA PRO A 341 17.48 1.47 -20.51
C PRO A 341 18.28 0.17 -20.56
N SER A 342 17.68 -0.95 -20.15
CA SER A 342 18.29 -2.31 -20.13
C SER A 342 19.02 -2.68 -21.44
N ARG A 343 18.39 -2.39 -22.57
CA ARG A 343 18.92 -2.64 -23.93
C ARG A 343 20.19 -1.85 -24.27
N LEU A 344 20.47 -0.73 -23.59
CA LEU A 344 21.68 0.08 -23.77
C LEU A 344 22.79 -0.29 -22.78
N ILE A 345 22.50 -1.10 -21.76
CA ILE A 345 23.51 -1.58 -20.81
C ILE A 345 24.46 -2.54 -21.54
N PRO A 346 25.78 -2.31 -21.47
CA PRO A 346 26.79 -3.21 -22.01
C PRO A 346 26.55 -4.66 -21.57
N PRO A 347 26.65 -5.66 -22.47
CA PRO A 347 26.37 -7.05 -22.16
C PRO A 347 27.16 -7.57 -20.94
N SER A 348 28.42 -7.16 -20.79
CA SER A 348 29.28 -7.56 -19.66
C SER A 348 28.81 -7.01 -18.31
N LYS A 349 28.05 -5.91 -18.32
CA LYS A 349 27.56 -5.18 -17.14
C LYS A 349 26.06 -5.37 -16.90
N ARG A 350 25.37 -6.17 -17.73
CA ARG A 350 23.98 -6.57 -17.47
C ARG A 350 23.97 -7.44 -16.20
N ARG A 351 23.22 -7.01 -15.18
CA ARG A 351 23.00 -7.85 -13.99
C ARG A 351 22.35 -9.16 -14.44
N GLN A 352 23.06 -10.29 -14.29
CA GLN A 352 22.42 -11.61 -14.40
C GLN A 352 21.35 -11.69 -13.31
N LYS A 353 20.08 -11.64 -13.71
CA LYS A 353 18.95 -12.07 -12.86
C LYS A 353 19.11 -13.60 -12.67
N GLY A 354 19.91 -14.03 -11.71
CA GLY A 354 20.14 -15.47 -11.51
C GLY A 354 21.21 -15.93 -10.53
N SER A 355 21.79 -15.06 -9.69
CA SER A 355 22.72 -15.52 -8.65
C SER A 355 22.62 -14.69 -7.37
N ASP A 356 21.45 -14.71 -6.74
CA ASP A 356 21.33 -14.54 -5.29
C ASP A 356 20.34 -15.61 -4.82
N ALA A 357 20.90 -16.75 -4.42
CA ALA A 357 20.21 -17.81 -3.67
C ALA A 357 20.64 -17.75 -2.21
#